data_AF-A0A0C2XJR7-F1
#
_entry.id   AF-A0A0C2XJR7-F1
#
_cell.length_a   1.000
_cell.length_b   1.000
_cell.length_c   1.000
_cell.angle_alpha   90.00
_cell.angle_beta   90.00
_cell.angle_gamma   90.00
#
_symmetry.space_group_name_H-M   'P 1'
#
loop_
_entity.id
_entity.type
_entity.pdbx_description
1 polymer ?
#
loop_
_entity_poly.entity_id
_entity_poly.type
_entity_poly.pdbx_seq_one_letter_code
_entity_poly.pdbx_strand_id
1 'polypeptide(L)' 'ALEKEAEVQRAWIAPIRKLPIEILAEIFVHCSSLSELAPVTVSEVCRFWRQVILATPQAWCLIHFGHKKGRN' A
#
# COMPACT_ATOMS: atom_id res chain seq x y z
N ALA A 1 12.86 20.37 15.98
CA ALA A 1 12.04 19.75 17.04
C ALA A 1 10.56 20.00 16.78
N LEU A 2 10.13 21.27 16.72
CA LEU A 2 8.73 21.69 16.48
C LEU A 2 8.09 21.14 15.19
N GLU A 3 8.84 21.04 14.09
CA GLU A 3 8.31 20.52 12.82
C GLU A 3 7.95 19.03 12.88
N LYS A 4 8.78 18.23 13.59
CA LYS A 4 8.52 16.79 13.78
C LYS A 4 7.27 16.55 14.62
N GLU A 5 7.04 17.38 15.64
CA GLU A 5 5.84 17.30 16.47
C GLU A 5 4.58 17.64 15.65
N ALA A 6 4.64 18.70 14.83
CA ALA A 6 3.55 19.06 13.92
C ALA A 6 3.26 17.95 12.90
N GLU A 7 4.27 17.24 12.42
CA GLU A 7 4.11 16.13 11.47
C GLU A 7 3.43 14.92 12.12
N VAL A 8 3.80 14.57 13.36
CA VAL A 8 3.12 13.51 14.12
C VAL A 8 1.64 13.85 14.35
N GLN A 9 1.33 15.11 14.71
CA GLN A 9 -0.05 15.56 14.87
C GLN A 9 -0.84 15.47 13.56
N ARG A 10 -0.25 15.87 12.43
CA ARG A 10 -0.88 15.72 11.10
C ARG A 10 -1.11 14.26 10.74
N ALA A 11 -0.14 13.38 11.04
CA ALA A 11 -0.27 11.95 10.78
C ALA A 11 -1.40 11.30 11.60
N TRP A 12 -1.72 11.83 12.79
CA TRP A 12 -2.81 11.34 13.63
C TRP A 12 -4.19 11.62 13.03
N ILE A 13 -4.38 12.82 12.45
CA ILE A 13 -5.65 13.23 11.83
C ILE A 13 -5.75 12.91 10.33
N ALA A 14 -4.72 12.25 9.77
CA ALA A 14 -4.65 11.92 8.36
C ALA A 14 -5.91 11.16 7.90
N PRO A 15 -6.53 11.55 6.76
CA PRO A 15 -7.77 10.93 6.27
C PRO A 15 -7.71 9.41 6.15
N ILE A 16 -6.54 8.87 5.79
CA ILE A 16 -6.33 7.44 5.56
C ILE A 16 -6.54 6.57 6.80
N ARG A 17 -6.47 7.15 8.01
CA ARG A 17 -6.78 6.47 9.28
C ARG A 17 -8.28 6.39 9.59
N LYS A 18 -9.10 7.17 8.88
CA LYS A 18 -10.55 7.26 9.07
C LYS A 18 -11.35 6.55 7.98
N LEU A 19 -10.65 6.02 6.97
CA LEU A 19 -11.30 5.32 5.88
C LEU A 19 -11.87 3.99 6.36
N PRO A 20 -13.07 3.61 5.89
CA PRO A 20 -13.54 2.23 5.98
C PRO A 20 -12.53 1.30 5.30
N ILE A 21 -12.46 0.06 5.79
CA ILE A 21 -11.52 -0.95 5.28
C ILE A 21 -11.75 -1.25 3.80
N GLU A 22 -13.00 -1.17 3.34
CA GLU A 22 -13.42 -1.43 1.96
C GLU A 22 -12.83 -0.37 1.01
N ILE A 23 -12.85 0.90 1.42
CA ILE A 23 -12.30 2.01 0.64
C ILE A 23 -10.77 1.91 0.60
N LEU A 24 -10.15 1.53 1.72
CA LEU A 24 -8.71 1.31 1.76
C LEU A 24 -8.28 0.14 0.86
N ALA A 25 -9.06 -0.95 0.84
CA ALA A 25 -8.82 -2.09 -0.04
C ALA A 25 -8.94 -1.70 -1.53
N GLU A 26 -9.96 -0.93 -1.90
CA GLU A 26 -10.14 -0.46 -3.29
C GLU A 26 -8.97 0.41 -3.76
N ILE A 27 -8.46 1.28 -2.89
CA ILE A 27 -7.25 2.07 -3.17
C ILE A 27 -6.06 1.14 -3.46
N PHE A 28 -5.88 0.06 -2.69
CA PHE A 28 -4.77 -0.88 -2.92
C PHE A 28 -4.91 -1.65 -4.24
N VAL A 29 -6.13 -2.01 -4.63
CA VAL A 29 -6.39 -2.61 -5.95
C VAL A 29 -5.99 -1.65 -7.06
N HIS A 30 -6.37 -0.37 -6.96
CA HIS A 30 -5.95 0.64 -7.91
C HIS A 30 -4.44 0.87 -7.92
N CYS A 31 -3.75 0.85 -6.77
CA CYS A 31 -2.29 0.96 -6.73
C CYS A 31 -1.60 -0.18 -7.51
N SER A 32 -2.21 -1.35 -7.56
CA SER A 32 -1.68 -2.54 -8.23
C SER A 32 -1.68 -2.42 -9.75
N SER A 33 -2.49 -1.52 -10.33
CA SER A 33 -2.40 -1.20 -11.76
C SER A 33 -1.32 -0.15 -12.08
N LEU A 34 -0.86 0.61 -11.08
CA LEU A 34 0.20 1.61 -11.24
C LEU A 34 1.61 1.01 -11.11
N SER A 35 1.75 -0.07 -10.34
CA SER A 35 3.02 -0.76 -10.15
C SER A 35 2.80 -2.23 -9.78
N GLU A 36 3.52 -3.11 -10.45
CA GLU A 36 3.51 -4.57 -10.20
C GLU A 36 3.96 -4.93 -8.78
N LEU A 37 4.79 -4.06 -8.17
CA LEU A 37 5.28 -4.24 -6.80
C LEU A 37 4.39 -3.56 -5.76
N ALA A 38 3.32 -2.88 -6.18
CA ALA A 38 2.46 -2.14 -5.24
C ALA A 38 1.91 -3.02 -4.11
N PRO A 39 1.48 -4.28 -4.34
CA PRO A 39 1.00 -5.12 -3.25
C PRO A 39 2.07 -5.37 -2.17
N VAL A 40 3.32 -5.55 -2.61
CA VAL A 40 4.45 -5.75 -1.71
C VAL A 40 4.78 -4.46 -0.98
N THR A 41 4.91 -3.33 -1.69
CA THR A 41 5.29 -2.05 -1.06
C THR A 41 4.23 -1.55 -0.07
N VAL A 42 2.95 -1.70 -0.39
CA VAL A 42 1.84 -1.35 0.50
C VAL A 42 1.85 -2.21 1.77
N SER A 43 2.20 -3.50 1.65
CA SER A 43 2.29 -4.41 2.80
C SER A 43 3.37 -4.03 3.82
N GLU A 44 4.37 -3.24 3.42
CA GLU A 44 5.47 -2.80 4.26
C GLU A 44 5.20 -1.48 5.01
N VAL A 45 4.08 -0.82 4.76
CA VAL A 45 3.76 0.48 5.40
C VAL A 45 3.49 0.32 6.90
N CYS A 46 2.59 -0.60 7.28
CA CYS A 46 2.32 -0.95 8.68
C CYS A 46 1.55 -2.28 8.80
N ARG A 47 1.42 -2.79 10.03
CA ARG A 47 0.68 -4.04 10.32
C ARG A 47 -0.77 -4.03 9.84
N PHE A 48 -1.48 -2.91 9.99
CA PHE A 48 -2.87 -2.78 9.56
C PHE A 48 -2.98 -2.87 8.03
N TRP A 49 -2.14 -2.12 7.31
CA TRP A 49 -2.13 -2.14 5.84
C TRP A 49 -1.77 -3.52 5.30
N ARG A 50 -0.80 -4.19 5.94
CA ARG A 50 -0.45 -5.58 5.64
C ARG A 50 -1.65 -6.52 5.78
N GLN A 51 -2.41 -6.41 6.87
CA GLN A 51 -3.60 -7.24 7.07
C GLN A 51 -4.65 -6.98 5.99
N VAL A 52 -4.93 -5.71 5.68
CA VAL A 52 -5.91 -5.32 4.66
C VAL A 52 -5.50 -5.85 3.29
N ILE A 53 -4.25 -5.62 2.86
CA ILE A 53 -3.84 -6.04 1.51
C ILE A 53 -3.73 -7.56 1.35
N LEU A 54 -3.39 -8.29 2.41
CA LEU A 54 -3.41 -9.75 2.39
C LEU A 54 -4.86 -10.31 2.33
N ALA A 55 -5.83 -9.55 2.84
CA ALA A 55 -7.25 -9.87 2.75
C ALA A 55 -7.92 -9.38 1.44
N THR A 56 -7.17 -8.76 0.53
CA THR A 56 -7.67 -8.24 -0.76
C THR A 56 -7.00 -8.96 -1.94
N PRO A 57 -7.44 -10.18 -2.31
CA PRO A 57 -6.84 -10.96 -3.39
C PRO A 57 -6.75 -10.23 -4.73
N GLN A 58 -7.71 -9.34 -5.03
CA GLN A 58 -7.78 -8.57 -6.26
C GLN A 58 -6.53 -7.69 -6.50
N ALA A 59 -5.89 -7.21 -5.43
CA ALA A 59 -4.65 -6.45 -5.52
C ALA A 59 -3.48 -7.30 -6.03
N TRP A 60 -3.54 -8.63 -5.88
CA TRP A 60 -2.47 -9.56 -6.25
C TRP A 60 -2.68 -10.21 -7.63
N CYS A 61 -3.74 -9.84 -8.36
CA CYS A 61 -4.04 -10.43 -9.67
C CYS A 61 -3.10 -9.98 -10.81
N LEU A 62 -2.37 -8.87 -10.61
CA LEU A 62 -1.49 -8.25 -11.62
C LEU A 62 -0.01 -8.36 -11.23
N ILE A 63 0.45 -9.58 -10.90
CA ILE A 63 1.86 -9.83 -10.62
C ILE A 63 2.53 -10.32 -11.90
N HIS A 64 3.30 -9.46 -12.55
CA HIS A 64 4.16 -9.87 -13.66
C HIS A 64 5.49 -10.38 -13.10
N PHE A 65 5.79 -11.65 -13.34
CA PHE A 65 7.13 -12.17 -13.09
C PHE A 65 8.07 -11.64 -14.17
N GLY A 66 8.79 -10.57 -13.86
CA GLY A 66 9.81 -10.02 -14.74
C GLY A 66 10.87 -11.09 -15.04
N HIS A 67 10.81 -11.70 -16.23
CA HIS A 67 11.91 -12.51 -16.73
C HIS A 67 13.08 -11.57 -17.00
N LYS A 68 14.05 -11.50 -16.08
CA LYS A 68 15.33 -10.85 -16.35
C LYS A 68 16.05 -11.69 -17.38
N LYS A 69 15.88 -11.36 -18.66
CA LYS A 69 16.70 -11.93 -19.74
C LYS A 69 18.16 -11.66 -19.37
N GLY A 70 18.91 -12.72 -19.13
CA GLY A 70 20.33 -12.64 -18.78
C GLY A 70 21.05 -11.77 -19.81
N ARG A 71 21.80 -10.78 -19.34
CA ARG A 71 22.74 -10.03 -20.19
C ARG A 71 23.76 -11.03 -20.72
N ASN A 72 23.77 -11.19 -22.04
CA ASN A 72 24.84 -11.83 -22.78
C ASN A 72 26.03 -10.87 -22.88
#